data_AF-A0AA38LDY6-F1
#
_entry.id   AF-A0AA38LDY6-F1
#
_cell.length_a   1.000
_cell.length_b   1.000
_cell.length_c   1.000
_cell.angle_alpha   90.00
_cell.angle_beta   90.00
_cell.angle_gamma   90.00
#
_symmetry.space_group_name_H-M   'P 1'
#
loop_
_entity.id
_entity.type
_entity.pdbx_description
1 polymer ?
#
loop_
_entity_poly.entity_id
_entity_poly.type
_entity_poly.pdbx_seq_one_letter_code
_entity_poly.pdbx_strand_id
1 'polypeptide(L)'
;YMNRMKVSEKSDMYSFKIVLLEVVSGMKATDEVEYGEGVDIVKWIRNTIYRGRGELVVLDWKIVDENCVEEMLLVMHVGVVCTN
;
A
#
# COMPACT_ATOMS: atom_id res chain seq x y z
N TYR A 1 -23.22 13.44 -16.23
CA TYR A 1 -23.68 12.18 -15.62
C TYR A 1 -22.83 11.91 -14.40
N MET A 2 -23.35 12.26 -13.22
CA MET A 2 -22.68 11.98 -11.95
C MET A 2 -22.73 10.48 -11.71
N ASN A 3 -21.57 9.83 -11.81
CA ASN A 3 -21.45 8.43 -11.42
C ASN A 3 -21.67 8.36 -9.92
N ARG A 4 -22.81 7.75 -9.56
CA ARG A 4 -23.20 7.43 -8.20
C ARG A 4 -22.11 6.51 -7.64
N MET A 5 -21.21 7.05 -6.81
CA MET A 5 -20.39 6.24 -5.92
C MET A 5 -21.37 5.36 -5.14
N LYS A 6 -21.47 4.10 -5.55
CA LYS A 6 -22.14 3.07 -4.75
C LYS A 6 -21.22 2.85 -3.55
N VAL A 7 -21.40 3.68 -2.53
CA VAL A 7 -20.86 3.42 -1.19
C VAL A 7 -21.40 2.06 -0.79
N SER A 8 -20.50 1.10 -0.75
CA SER A 8 -20.75 -0.27 -0.31
C SER A 8 -19.63 -0.60 0.65
N GLU A 9 -19.89 -1.47 1.62
CA GLU A 9 -18.87 -1.97 2.55
C GLU A 9 -17.63 -2.50 1.79
N LYS A 10 -17.83 -3.05 0.58
CA LYS A 10 -16.74 -3.44 -0.33
C LYS A 10 -15.91 -2.28 -0.86
N SER A 11 -16.50 -1.10 -1.08
CA SER A 11 -15.79 0.12 -1.48
C SER A 11 -14.98 0.69 -0.31
N ASP A 12 -15.52 0.69 0.91
CA ASP A 12 -14.86 1.24 2.09
C ASP A 12 -13.67 0.35 2.53
N MET A 13 -13.81 -0.97 2.41
CA MET A 13 -12.71 -1.92 2.59
C MET A 13 -11.64 -1.77 1.48
N TYR A 14 -12.05 -1.42 0.25
CA TYR A 14 -11.13 -1.15 -0.85
C TYR A 14 -10.34 0.16 -0.65
N SER A 15 -10.92 1.16 0.01
CA SER A 15 -10.25 2.41 0.35
C SER A 15 -9.36 2.27 1.58
N PHE A 16 -9.82 1.59 2.64
CA PHE A 16 -9.03 1.46 3.88
C PHE A 16 -7.72 0.70 3.68
N LYS A 17 -7.74 -0.40 2.89
CA LYS A 17 -6.53 -1.17 2.58
C LYS A 17 -5.48 -0.35 1.83
N ILE A 18 -5.91 0.55 0.94
CA ILE A 18 -5.01 1.42 0.20
C ILE A 18 -4.45 2.49 1.12
N VAL A 19 -5.28 3.11 1.96
CA VAL A 19 -4.83 4.09 2.96
C VAL A 19 -3.80 3.47 3.92
N LEU A 20 -4.00 2.22 4.36
CA LEU A 20 -3.00 1.51 5.15
C LEU A 20 -1.65 1.42 4.43
N LEU A 21 -1.65 1.05 3.15
CA LEU A 21 -0.44 0.98 2.33
C LEU A 21 0.20 2.35 2.12
N GLU A 22 -0.59 3.41 1.91
CA GLU A 22 -0.09 4.79 1.80
C GLU A 22 0.55 5.27 3.11
N VAL A 23 -0.05 4.93 4.26
CA VAL A 23 0.47 5.33 5.58
C VAL A 23 1.77 4.61 5.91
N VAL A 24 1.86 3.30 5.70
CA VAL A 24 3.10 2.55 6.03
C VAL A 24 4.25 2.87 5.08
N SER A 25 3.95 3.26 3.84
CA SER A 25 4.97 3.56 2.82
C SER A 25 5.28 5.05 2.65
N GLY A 26 4.39 5.94 3.10
CA GLY A 26 4.51 7.37 2.87
C GLY A 26 4.32 7.77 1.40
N MET A 27 3.87 6.83 0.56
CA MET A 27 3.69 7.01 -0.88
C MET A 27 2.20 7.10 -1.24
N LYS A 28 1.88 7.80 -2.34
CA LYS A 28 0.49 7.88 -2.82
C LYS A 28 0.08 6.59 -3.51
N ALA A 29 -1.21 6.23 -3.47
CA ALA A 29 -1.71 5.01 -4.08
C ALA A 29 -1.48 4.90 -5.61
N THR A 30 -1.45 6.05 -6.28
CA THR A 30 -1.22 6.20 -7.72
C THR A 30 -0.12 7.24 -7.94
N ASP A 31 1.13 6.81 -7.76
CA ASP A 31 2.31 7.62 -8.05
C ASP A 31 3.03 7.04 -9.27
N GLU A 32 2.64 7.52 -10.46
CA GLU A 32 3.17 7.00 -11.73
C GLU A 32 4.67 7.27 -11.90
N VAL A 33 5.23 8.26 -11.17
CA VAL A 33 6.66 8.59 -11.22
C VAL A 33 7.48 7.53 -10.49
N GLU A 34 7.01 7.10 -9.31
CA GLU A 34 7.68 6.10 -8.48
C GLU A 34 7.36 4.65 -8.90
N TYR A 35 6.16 4.42 -9.45
CA TYR A 35 5.68 3.06 -9.74
C TYR A 35 5.84 2.63 -11.20
N GLY A 36 5.87 3.60 -12.12
CA GLY A 36 5.71 3.38 -13.55
C GLY A 36 4.26 3.46 -14.01
N GLU A 37 4.08 3.74 -15.30
CA GLU A 37 2.76 3.95 -15.92
C GLU A 37 1.83 2.75 -15.71
N GLY A 38 0.62 3.01 -15.18
CA GLY A 38 -0.40 1.98 -14.95
C GLY A 38 -0.11 1.02 -13.77
N VAL A 39 0.90 1.30 -12.96
CA VAL A 39 1.25 0.53 -11.76
C VAL A 39 0.69 1.24 -10.52
N ASP A 40 -0.17 0.54 -9.79
CA ASP A 40 -0.64 0.99 -8.48
C ASP A 40 0.32 0.55 -7.36
N ILE A 41 0.17 1.16 -6.18
CA ILE A 41 0.98 0.86 -4.99
C ILE A 41 1.00 -0.64 -4.66
N VAL A 42 -0.09 -1.37 -4.86
CA VAL A 42 -0.18 -2.81 -4.54
C VAL A 42 0.74 -3.62 -5.46
N LYS A 43 0.65 -3.37 -6.78
CA LYS A 43 1.52 -4.02 -7.76
C LYS A 43 2.98 -3.67 -7.54
N TRP A 44 3.28 -2.41 -7.20
CA TRP A 44 4.64 -1.98 -6.91
C TRP A 44 5.21 -2.70 -5.68
N ILE A 45 4.47 -2.75 -4.56
CA ILE A 45 4.89 -3.44 -3.34
C ILE A 45 5.14 -4.94 -3.63
N ARG A 46 4.20 -5.62 -4.29
CA ARG A 46 4.37 -7.04 -4.66
C ARG A 46 5.62 -7.28 -5.52
N ASN A 47 5.85 -6.43 -6.51
CA ASN A 47 7.03 -6.51 -7.37
C ASN A 47 8.32 -6.27 -6.60
N THR A 48 8.32 -5.32 -5.66
CA THR A 48 9.47 -4.99 -4.82
C THR A 48 9.84 -6.14 -3.89
N ILE A 49 8.84 -6.77 -3.25
CA ILE A 49 9.02 -7.97 -2.42
C ILE A 49 9.53 -9.14 -3.27
N TYR A 50 8.87 -9.43 -4.40
CA TYR A 50 9.23 -10.55 -5.28
C TYR A 50 10.64 -10.43 -5.86
N ARG A 51 11.10 -9.20 -6.15
CA ARG A 51 12.44 -8.92 -6.66
C ARG A 51 13.53 -9.00 -5.59
N GLY A 52 13.19 -9.33 -4.34
CA GLY A 52 14.16 -9.47 -3.26
C GLY A 52 14.82 -8.16 -2.84
N ARG A 53 14.18 -7.01 -3.12
CA ARG A 53 14.70 -5.68 -2.72
C ARG A 53 14.57 -5.43 -1.20
N GLY A 54 14.02 -6.39 -0.46
CA GLY A 54 13.76 -6.30 0.97
C GLY A 54 12.46 -5.58 1.27
N GLU A 55 11.75 -5.99 2.32
CA GLU A 55 10.45 -5.41 2.68
C GLU A 55 10.58 -4.03 3.30
N LEU A 56 11.73 -3.76 3.95
CA LEU A 56 12.02 -2.46 4.58
C LEU A 56 12.06 -1.29 3.60
N VAL A 57 12.36 -1.54 2.31
CA VAL A 57 12.37 -0.47 1.28
C VAL A 57 10.98 0.08 0.99
N VAL A 58 9.93 -0.64 1.39
CA VAL A 58 8.54 -0.21 1.24
C VAL A 58 8.13 0.72 2.38
N LEU A 59 8.77 0.63 3.55
CA LEU A 59 8.38 1.40 4.72
C LEU A 59 8.84 2.86 4.60
N ASP A 60 8.02 3.79 5.06
CA ASP A 60 8.42 5.20 5.15
C ASP A 60 9.50 5.36 6.23
N TRP A 61 10.71 5.64 5.78
CA TRP A 61 11.89 5.85 6.62
C TRP A 61 11.71 6.98 7.65
N LYS A 62 10.75 7.89 7.46
CA LYS A 62 10.47 8.99 8.40
C LYS A 62 9.68 8.55 9.63
N ILE A 63 8.96 7.43 9.54
CA ILE A 63 8.12 6.88 10.62
C ILE A 63 8.60 5.52 11.11
N VAL A 64 9.57 4.90 10.40
CA VAL A 64 10.12 3.61 10.81
C VAL A 64 10.80 3.76 12.17
N ASP A 65 10.40 2.88 13.10
CA ASP A 65 10.98 2.77 14.44
C ASP A 65 11.40 1.32 14.63
N GLU A 66 12.62 1.08 15.13
CA GLU A 66 13.15 -0.27 15.34
C GLU A 66 12.26 -1.11 16.28
N ASN A 67 11.54 -0.47 17.21
CA ASN A 67 10.64 -1.15 18.14
C ASN A 67 9.28 -1.51 17.53
N CYS A 68 8.95 -0.98 16.35
CA CYS A 68 7.66 -1.16 15.69
C CYS A 68 7.76 -1.72 14.27
N VAL A 69 8.97 -2.08 13.82
CA VAL A 69 9.23 -2.46 12.43
C VAL A 69 8.49 -3.74 12.05
N GLU A 70 8.38 -4.70 12.97
CA GLU A 70 7.67 -5.96 12.74
C GLU A 70 6.16 -5.72 12.59
N GLU A 71 5.59 -4.84 13.41
CA GLU A 71 4.19 -4.44 13.33
C GLU A 71 3.90 -3.67 12.04
N MET A 72 4.81 -2.80 11.60
CA MET A 72 4.67 -2.08 10.34
C MET A 72 4.71 -3.04 9.14
N LEU A 73 5.62 -4.02 9.15
CA LEU A 73 5.66 -5.08 8.14
C LEU A 73 4.36 -5.89 8.15
N LEU A 74 3.86 -6.28 9.32
CA LEU A 74 2.59 -6.99 9.45
C LEU A 74 1.42 -6.19 8.84
N VAL A 75 1.33 -4.89 9.13
CA VAL A 75 0.31 -4.00 8.55
C VAL A 75 0.44 -3.94 7.02
N MET A 76 1.67 -3.84 6.50
CA MET A 76 1.93 -3.91 5.06
C MET A 76 1.43 -5.22 4.45
N HIS A 77 1.77 -6.38 5.05
CA HIS A 77 1.32 -7.68 4.55
C HIS A 77 -0.20 -7.83 4.59
N VAL A 78 -0.85 -7.39 5.67
CA VAL A 78 -2.32 -7.38 5.79
C VAL A 78 -2.93 -6.51 4.69
N GLY A 79 -2.41 -5.30 4.48
CA GLY A 79 -2.84 -4.40 3.41
C GLY A 79 -2.74 -5.06 2.03
N VAL A 80 -1.61 -5.72 1.73
CA VAL A 80 -1.40 -6.43 0.46
C VAL A 80 -2.33 -7.64 0.31
N VAL A 81 -2.57 -8.44 1.34
CA VAL A 81 -3.45 -9.63 1.27
C VAL A 81 -4.91 -9.23 1.08
N CYS A 82 -5.36 -8.14 1.73
CA CYS A 82 -6.73 -7.64 1.61
C CYS A 82 -7.05 -6.97 0.26
N THR A 83 -6.07 -6.84 -0.64
CA THR A 83 -6.28 -6.23 -1.98
C THR A 83 -6.88 -7.15 -3.03
N ASN A 84 -7.20 -8.39 -2.67
CA ASN A 84 -7.86 -9.39 -3.53
C ASN A 84 -9.38 -9.23 -3.58
#